data_AF-A0A812L012-F1
#
_entry.id   AF-A0A812L012-F1
#
_cell.length_a   1.000
_cell.length_b   1.000
_cell.length_c   1.000
_cell.angle_alpha   90.00
_cell.angle_beta   90.00
_cell.angle_gamma   90.00
#
_symmetry.space_group_name_H-M   'P 1'
#
loop_
_entity.id
_entity.type
_entity.pdbx_description
1 polymer ?
#
loop_
_entity_poly.entity_id
_entity_poly.type
_entity_poly.pdbx_seq_one_letter_code
_entity_poly.pdbx_strand_id
1 'polypeptide(L)'
;VELTTLKDAFGKDLRGMSATSSIALDEAIITVPAKRALQVTTGGICPAGEDFAKREDWQQLPWWAQLAMLVLREAKSGDTSFLKEWVDSLPREFPEIPMNWTEEDLELLEYPPILRQIEKQRRELQEAFGQAQKCRLRFTEAEFTWAVQVVRSRAFSGPYEGRNAQDRLGQLAFTAALAGAGVASGALSLEASLNGALAAALAIPLQDFLVGQTSKLKRHVVCPVVDYLNHDSDAISDIAYEYFGNAFVVRVNGTFQDGEEVCINYGEKRSNDTLLQFYGFVERDNANDAYTVDLLRHLDEEAAAKGQALEVRLSRTGPDDESFERLLSLLAGGGTPGASEETMAWKAVSIACEAELQRRSAGEARELESAGTGIRALAARFAAEKEKVLLACRAHAESRCRPATASPLSLLSRATLLPSFQDAEAWKHEWASSVFQAADLAALRREGFVILPGAFDKSLAFDAKEECEALDGSATTVTTNRCNRGSRSAWLDFGEPAGLTELETRLPALSRLGRMLAGLPAHVHGLGGFGEELKVHPAAMIAVYPEQAAAYALHKDSYAPSDNDPATGATRRLTVLAYLNDWHDGYGGELRIHSGGERPDPRRYRNVEPKAGTVVLFDSRRIWQLGR
;
A
#
# COMPACT_ATOMS: atom_id res chain seq x y z
N VAL A 1 4.71 28.85 -17.61
CA VAL A 1 4.17 27.50 -17.88
C VAL A 1 3.15 27.57 -19.00
N GLU A 2 3.00 26.51 -19.79
CA GLU A 2 2.00 26.37 -20.85
C GLU A 2 1.19 25.08 -20.71
N LEU A 3 -0.04 25.09 -21.20
CA LEU A 3 -0.89 23.90 -21.22
C LEU A 3 -0.41 22.95 -22.32
N THR A 4 -0.14 21.70 -21.96
CA THR A 4 0.35 20.69 -22.89
C THR A 4 -0.43 19.37 -22.76
N THR A 5 -0.30 18.52 -23.77
CA THR A 5 -0.80 17.14 -23.73
C THR A 5 0.37 16.21 -23.43
N LEU A 6 0.33 15.62 -22.24
CA LEU A 6 1.30 14.69 -21.69
C LEU A 6 0.77 13.26 -21.83
N LYS A 7 1.64 12.31 -21.53
CA LYS A 7 1.29 10.89 -21.44
C LYS A 7 1.30 10.49 -19.99
N ASP A 8 0.20 9.92 -19.51
CA ASP A 8 0.18 9.28 -18.20
C ASP A 8 1.03 7.99 -18.20
N ALA A 9 1.13 7.34 -17.04
CA ALA A 9 1.88 6.08 -16.86
C ALA A 9 1.38 4.91 -17.74
N PHE A 10 0.27 5.09 -18.47
CA PHE A 10 -0.33 4.11 -19.37
C PHE A 10 -0.37 4.58 -20.83
N GLY A 11 0.24 5.72 -21.14
CA GLY A 11 0.28 6.28 -22.50
C GLY A 11 -1.03 6.95 -22.94
N LYS A 12 -1.98 7.19 -22.02
CA LYS A 12 -3.18 7.99 -22.29
C LYS A 12 -2.82 9.47 -22.29
N ASP A 13 -3.46 10.22 -23.18
CA ASP A 13 -3.32 11.68 -23.21
C ASP A 13 -3.89 12.28 -21.91
N LEU A 14 -3.02 12.95 -21.17
CA LEU A 14 -3.32 13.69 -19.96
C LEU A 14 -3.00 15.15 -20.21
N ARG A 15 -3.90 16.06 -19.83
CA ARG A 15 -3.57 17.49 -19.86
C ARG A 15 -2.79 17.85 -18.62
N GLY A 16 -1.72 18.60 -18.80
CA GLY A 16 -0.87 19.10 -17.72
C GLY A 16 -0.26 20.44 -18.11
N MET A 17 0.60 20.97 -17.26
CA MET A 17 1.36 22.17 -17.58
C MET A 17 2.84 21.88 -17.64
N SER A 18 3.53 22.42 -18.64
CA SER A 18 4.98 22.33 -18.77
C SER A 18 5.65 23.69 -18.60
N ALA A 19 6.87 23.70 -18.09
CA ALA A 19 7.72 24.87 -18.06
C ALA A 19 8.13 25.26 -19.48
N THR A 20 8.14 26.57 -19.77
CA THR A 20 8.56 27.16 -21.06
C THR A 20 9.93 27.84 -20.97
N SER A 21 10.51 27.80 -19.77
CA SER A 21 11.75 28.43 -19.37
C SER A 21 12.13 27.91 -17.99
N SER A 22 13.38 28.08 -17.58
CA SER A 22 13.78 27.76 -16.21
C SER A 22 12.97 28.56 -15.19
N ILE A 23 12.44 27.86 -14.18
CA ILE A 23 11.70 28.42 -13.05
C ILE A 23 12.60 28.37 -11.83
N ALA A 24 12.71 29.49 -11.11
CA ALA A 24 13.50 29.59 -9.88
C ALA A 24 12.72 29.11 -8.65
N LEU A 25 13.47 28.85 -7.57
CA LEU A 25 12.92 28.49 -6.27
C LEU A 25 11.92 29.55 -5.77
N ASP A 26 10.73 29.12 -5.34
CA ASP A 26 9.63 29.95 -4.82
C ASP A 26 9.09 30.99 -5.82
N GLU A 27 9.41 30.85 -7.11
CA GLU A 27 8.89 31.72 -8.16
C GLU A 27 7.37 31.56 -8.32
N ALA A 28 6.67 32.68 -8.53
CA ALA A 28 5.24 32.66 -8.83
C ALA A 28 5.04 32.27 -10.29
N ILE A 29 4.53 31.06 -10.54
CA ILE A 29 4.36 30.52 -11.89
C ILE A 29 2.99 30.85 -12.50
N ILE A 30 1.98 31.02 -11.65
CA ILE A 30 0.60 31.35 -12.05
C ILE A 30 0.02 32.35 -11.04
N THR A 31 -0.60 33.41 -11.54
CA THR A 31 -1.37 34.37 -10.75
C THR A 31 -2.75 34.54 -11.39
N VAL A 32 -3.81 34.15 -10.68
CA VAL A 32 -5.19 34.24 -11.15
C VAL A 32 -5.96 35.26 -10.29
N PRO A 33 -6.46 36.37 -10.86
CA PRO A 33 -7.30 37.31 -10.12
C PRO A 33 -8.50 36.60 -9.49
N ALA A 34 -8.83 36.89 -8.23
CA ALA A 34 -9.85 36.14 -7.48
C ALA A 34 -11.24 36.19 -8.15
N LYS A 35 -11.56 37.27 -8.87
CA LYS A 35 -12.78 37.41 -9.68
C LYS A 35 -12.88 36.43 -10.86
N ARG A 36 -11.78 35.75 -11.22
CA ARG A 36 -11.73 34.71 -12.25
C ARG A 36 -11.86 33.31 -11.67
N ALA A 37 -11.98 33.17 -10.35
CA ALA A 37 -12.18 31.90 -9.67
C ALA A 37 -13.62 31.79 -9.13
N LEU A 38 -14.12 30.57 -9.00
CA LEU A 38 -15.36 30.27 -8.30
C LEU A 38 -15.03 29.98 -6.84
N GLN A 39 -15.66 30.69 -5.91
CA GLN A 39 -15.34 30.59 -4.49
C GLN A 39 -16.57 30.63 -3.60
N VAL A 40 -16.52 29.87 -2.52
CA VAL A 40 -17.52 29.87 -1.43
C VAL A 40 -16.81 29.86 -0.09
N THR A 41 -17.48 30.38 0.93
CA THR A 41 -16.98 30.40 2.31
C THR A 41 -17.90 29.57 3.19
N THR A 42 -17.36 28.84 4.16
CA THR A 42 -18.15 28.08 5.14
C THR A 42 -19.22 28.97 5.78
N GLY A 43 -20.50 28.57 5.70
CA GLY A 43 -21.62 29.35 6.26
C GLY A 43 -21.91 30.69 5.54
N GLY A 44 -21.24 30.97 4.41
CA GLY A 44 -21.45 32.17 3.60
C GLY A 44 -22.81 32.21 2.91
N ILE A 45 -23.12 33.36 2.33
CA ILE A 45 -24.28 33.54 1.44
C ILE A 45 -23.91 33.15 0.00
N CYS A 46 -24.92 32.92 -0.83
CA CYS A 46 -24.69 32.57 -2.23
C CYS A 46 -24.04 33.76 -2.99
N PRO A 47 -22.87 33.57 -3.64
CA PRO A 47 -22.24 34.63 -4.43
C PRO A 47 -23.08 35.09 -5.65
N ALA A 48 -24.01 34.25 -6.10
CA ALA A 48 -24.94 34.56 -7.18
C ALA A 48 -26.14 35.43 -6.74
N GLY A 49 -26.25 35.72 -5.43
CA GLY A 49 -27.37 36.48 -4.85
C GLY A 49 -28.55 35.61 -4.43
N GLU A 50 -29.45 36.18 -3.63
CA GLU A 50 -30.64 35.49 -3.10
C GLU A 50 -31.66 35.10 -4.19
N ASP A 51 -31.60 35.79 -5.34
CA ASP A 51 -32.41 35.44 -6.50
C ASP A 51 -32.02 34.11 -7.13
N PHE A 52 -30.80 33.63 -6.88
CA PHE A 52 -30.35 32.31 -7.32
C PHE A 52 -30.64 31.24 -6.26
N ALA A 53 -30.29 31.50 -5.01
CA ALA A 53 -30.56 30.59 -3.91
C ALA A 53 -30.81 31.36 -2.61
N LYS A 54 -31.90 31.03 -1.91
CA LYS A 54 -32.17 31.60 -0.58
C LYS A 54 -31.07 31.20 0.40
N ARG A 55 -30.82 32.06 1.38
CA ARG A 55 -29.76 31.85 2.38
C ARG A 55 -29.91 30.52 3.11
N GLU A 56 -31.12 30.18 3.55
CA GLU A 56 -31.39 28.98 4.34
C GLU A 56 -31.13 27.70 3.53
N ASP A 57 -31.49 27.71 2.25
CA ASP A 57 -31.30 26.58 1.34
C ASP A 57 -29.81 26.46 0.95
N TRP A 58 -29.14 27.58 0.69
CA TRP A 58 -27.71 27.60 0.36
C TRP A 58 -26.85 27.07 1.50
N GLN A 59 -27.13 27.48 2.73
CA GLN A 59 -26.35 27.07 3.90
C GLN A 59 -26.55 25.60 4.29
N GLN A 60 -27.61 24.94 3.80
CA GLN A 60 -27.80 23.49 3.96
C GLN A 60 -26.92 22.67 3.00
N LEU A 61 -26.45 23.27 1.90
CA LEU A 61 -25.57 22.58 0.97
C LEU A 61 -24.15 22.47 1.54
N PRO A 62 -23.50 21.30 1.42
CA PRO A 62 -22.08 21.20 1.69
C PRO A 62 -21.29 22.08 0.70
N TRP A 63 -20.10 22.55 1.11
CA TRP A 63 -19.28 23.49 0.33
C TRP A 63 -19.03 23.03 -1.12
N TRP A 64 -18.87 21.72 -1.33
CA TRP A 64 -18.62 21.16 -2.66
C TRP A 64 -19.87 21.22 -3.55
N ALA A 65 -21.07 21.08 -2.97
CA ALA A 65 -22.32 21.23 -3.70
C ALA A 65 -22.60 22.70 -4.01
N GLN A 66 -22.25 23.61 -3.09
CA GLN A 66 -22.32 25.05 -3.32
C GLN A 66 -21.45 25.45 -4.52
N LEU A 67 -20.19 25.01 -4.58
CA LEU A 67 -19.33 25.24 -5.74
C LEU A 67 -19.89 24.57 -7.01
N ALA A 68 -20.43 23.35 -6.90
CA ALA A 68 -20.99 22.64 -8.05
C ALA A 68 -22.17 23.42 -8.66
N MET A 69 -22.99 24.06 -7.84
CA MET A 69 -24.06 24.95 -8.31
C MET A 69 -23.53 26.17 -9.06
N LEU A 70 -22.38 26.73 -8.65
CA LEU A 70 -21.73 27.81 -9.39
C LEU A 70 -21.14 27.32 -10.72
N VAL A 71 -20.50 26.15 -10.74
CA VAL A 71 -20.00 25.52 -11.98
C VAL A 71 -21.14 25.27 -12.95
N LEU A 72 -22.27 24.72 -12.47
CA LEU A 72 -23.47 24.51 -13.29
C LEU A 72 -24.02 25.80 -13.85
N ARG A 73 -24.08 26.87 -13.05
CA ARG A 73 -24.53 28.17 -13.51
C ARG A 73 -23.69 28.66 -14.68
N GLU A 74 -22.36 28.62 -14.55
CA GLU A 74 -21.45 29.02 -15.63
C GLU A 74 -21.61 28.14 -16.87
N ALA A 75 -21.74 26.82 -16.71
CA ALA A 75 -21.97 25.91 -17.82
C ALA A 75 -23.30 26.16 -18.54
N LYS A 76 -24.37 26.47 -17.81
CA LYS A 76 -25.69 26.79 -18.38
C LYS A 76 -25.75 28.18 -19.01
N SER A 77 -24.91 29.11 -18.57
CA SER A 77 -24.76 30.43 -19.18
C SER A 77 -24.15 30.37 -20.58
N GLY A 78 -23.49 29.26 -20.96
CA GLY A 78 -22.96 29.06 -22.31
C GLY A 78 -22.09 30.24 -22.77
N ASP A 79 -22.43 30.82 -23.92
CA ASP A 79 -21.64 31.90 -24.52
C ASP A 79 -21.62 33.22 -23.75
N THR A 80 -22.50 33.36 -22.74
CA THR A 80 -22.52 34.52 -21.84
C THR A 80 -21.64 34.36 -20.61
N SER A 81 -21.10 33.15 -20.37
CA SER A 81 -20.19 32.92 -19.25
C SER A 81 -18.82 33.54 -19.52
N PHE A 82 -18.29 34.28 -18.55
CA PHE A 82 -16.91 34.77 -18.59
C PHE A 82 -15.87 33.64 -18.39
N LEU A 83 -16.33 32.44 -18.02
CA LEU A 83 -15.55 31.22 -17.86
C LEU A 83 -15.81 30.19 -18.98
N LYS A 84 -16.49 30.58 -20.06
CA LYS A 84 -16.81 29.68 -21.18
C LYS A 84 -15.64 28.81 -21.60
N GLU A 85 -14.48 29.40 -21.89
CA GLU A 85 -13.31 28.66 -22.37
C GLU A 85 -12.84 27.60 -21.38
N TRP A 86 -12.85 27.93 -20.08
CA TRP A 86 -12.54 26.97 -19.02
C TRP A 86 -13.61 25.88 -18.95
N VAL A 87 -14.90 26.22 -18.94
CA VAL A 87 -15.97 25.22 -18.89
C VAL A 87 -15.94 24.28 -20.10
N ASP A 88 -15.73 24.81 -21.29
CA ASP A 88 -15.66 24.03 -22.53
C ASP A 88 -14.47 23.08 -22.57
N SER A 89 -13.41 23.43 -21.84
CA SER A 89 -12.24 22.58 -21.65
C SER A 89 -12.44 21.46 -20.63
N LEU A 90 -13.40 21.54 -19.71
CA LEU A 90 -13.53 20.54 -18.63
C LEU A 90 -13.82 19.15 -19.20
N PRO A 91 -13.35 18.07 -18.53
CA PRO A 91 -13.77 16.71 -18.87
C PRO A 91 -15.29 16.60 -18.87
N ARG A 92 -15.86 15.88 -19.85
CA ARG A 92 -17.32 15.67 -19.95
C ARG A 92 -17.82 14.56 -19.03
N GLU A 93 -16.94 13.63 -18.68
CA GLU A 93 -17.20 12.48 -17.84
C GLU A 93 -15.94 12.12 -17.04
N PHE A 94 -16.13 11.32 -15.99
CA PHE A 94 -15.07 10.88 -15.08
C PHE A 94 -15.17 9.36 -14.82
N PRO A 95 -15.02 8.52 -15.86
CA PRO A 95 -15.18 7.06 -15.72
C PRO A 95 -14.20 6.46 -14.72
N GLU A 96 -13.08 7.11 -14.44
CA GLU A 96 -12.06 6.64 -13.50
C GLU A 96 -12.42 6.87 -12.02
N ILE A 97 -13.43 7.69 -11.72
CA ILE A 97 -13.86 7.92 -10.33
C ILE A 97 -14.77 6.76 -9.86
N PRO A 98 -14.42 6.03 -8.78
CA PRO A 98 -15.12 4.80 -8.38
C PRO A 98 -16.62 4.91 -8.12
N MET A 99 -17.12 6.10 -7.77
CA MET A 99 -18.56 6.29 -7.60
C MET A 99 -19.37 6.00 -8.88
N ASN A 100 -18.73 6.08 -10.05
CA ASN A 100 -19.31 5.78 -11.36
C ASN A 100 -19.16 4.30 -11.77
N TRP A 101 -18.45 3.48 -10.99
CA TRP A 101 -18.14 2.11 -11.36
C TRP A 101 -19.28 1.13 -11.07
N THR A 102 -19.28 0.00 -11.76
CA THR A 102 -20.16 -1.12 -11.46
C THR A 102 -19.74 -1.81 -10.16
N GLU A 103 -20.65 -2.54 -9.51
CA GLU A 103 -20.31 -3.31 -8.32
C GLU A 103 -19.23 -4.38 -8.62
N GLU A 104 -19.27 -4.99 -9.81
CA GLU A 104 -18.24 -5.95 -10.26
C GLU A 104 -16.84 -5.30 -10.34
N ASP A 105 -16.74 -4.06 -10.83
CA ASP A 105 -15.46 -3.36 -10.91
C ASP A 105 -15.00 -2.88 -9.52
N LEU A 106 -15.93 -2.53 -8.63
CA LEU A 106 -15.62 -2.17 -7.24
C LEU A 106 -15.07 -3.35 -6.44
N GLU A 107 -15.57 -4.57 -6.68
CA GLU A 107 -15.07 -5.79 -6.03
C GLU A 107 -13.57 -6.02 -6.30
N LEU A 108 -13.05 -5.55 -7.43
CA LEU A 108 -11.63 -5.65 -7.80
C LEU A 108 -10.71 -4.84 -6.88
N LEU A 109 -11.23 -3.86 -6.14
CA LEU A 109 -10.42 -3.05 -5.21
C LEU A 109 -9.94 -3.88 -3.99
N GLU A 110 -10.62 -4.98 -3.68
CA GLU A 110 -10.29 -5.92 -2.58
C GLU A 110 -10.00 -5.19 -1.24
N TYR A 111 -10.74 -4.11 -0.98
CA TYR A 111 -10.49 -3.23 0.17
C TYR A 111 -11.80 -2.66 0.73
N PRO A 112 -12.42 -3.30 1.73
CA PRO A 112 -13.72 -2.91 2.25
C PRO A 112 -13.88 -1.44 2.72
N PRO A 113 -12.87 -0.78 3.32
CA PRO A 113 -13.00 0.62 3.74
C PRO A 113 -13.33 1.59 2.60
N ILE A 114 -12.68 1.46 1.43
CA ILE A 114 -12.99 2.37 0.30
C ILE A 114 -14.40 2.12 -0.25
N LEU A 115 -14.88 0.87 -0.23
CA LEU A 115 -16.26 0.54 -0.64
C LEU A 115 -17.28 1.27 0.24
N ARG A 116 -17.09 1.25 1.57
CA ARG A 116 -17.94 2.01 2.50
C ARG A 116 -17.89 3.51 2.24
N GLN A 117 -16.71 4.05 1.89
CA GLN A 117 -16.55 5.47 1.56
C GLN A 117 -17.26 5.86 0.26
N ILE A 118 -17.22 4.99 -0.76
CA ILE A 118 -17.90 5.20 -2.05
C ILE A 118 -19.41 5.15 -1.88
N GLU A 119 -19.92 4.17 -1.11
CA GLU A 119 -21.36 4.09 -0.81
C GLU A 119 -21.84 5.34 -0.05
N LYS A 120 -21.08 5.78 0.96
CA LYS A 120 -21.35 7.03 1.67
C LYS A 120 -21.34 8.23 0.71
N GLN A 121 -20.38 8.32 -0.19
CA GLN A 121 -20.28 9.39 -1.18
C GLN A 121 -21.48 9.42 -2.13
N ARG A 122 -21.96 8.25 -2.61
CA ARG A 122 -23.18 8.14 -3.44
C ARG A 122 -24.41 8.65 -2.68
N ARG A 123 -24.56 8.29 -1.41
CA ARG A 123 -25.67 8.77 -0.56
C ARG A 123 -25.61 10.28 -0.32
N GLU A 124 -24.45 10.80 0.07
CA GLU A 124 -24.25 12.24 0.31
C GLU A 124 -24.52 13.07 -0.97
N LEU A 125 -24.13 12.55 -2.13
CA LEU A 125 -24.44 13.17 -3.42
C LEU A 125 -25.96 13.25 -3.63
N GLN A 126 -26.69 12.17 -3.36
CA GLN A 126 -28.14 12.13 -3.58
C GLN A 126 -28.90 13.06 -2.64
N GLU A 127 -28.47 13.12 -1.37
CA GLU A 127 -29.00 14.08 -0.40
C GLU A 127 -28.73 15.52 -0.84
N ALA A 128 -27.51 15.82 -1.27
CA ALA A 128 -27.15 17.14 -1.76
C ALA A 128 -27.88 17.52 -3.05
N PHE A 129 -28.12 16.56 -3.96
CA PHE A 129 -28.91 16.78 -5.18
C PHE A 129 -30.33 17.23 -4.84
N GLY A 130 -31.00 16.54 -3.91
CA GLY A 130 -32.33 16.91 -3.43
C GLY A 130 -32.38 18.33 -2.84
N GLN A 131 -31.35 18.74 -2.12
CA GLN A 131 -31.26 20.10 -1.59
C GLN A 131 -30.93 21.13 -2.67
N ALA A 132 -30.05 20.78 -3.62
CA ALA A 132 -29.64 21.67 -4.70
C ALA A 132 -30.80 22.02 -5.63
N GLN A 133 -31.79 21.14 -5.78
CA GLN A 133 -33.03 21.39 -6.54
C GLN A 133 -33.84 22.59 -6.03
N LYS A 134 -33.59 23.06 -4.80
CA LYS A 134 -34.22 24.28 -4.26
C LYS A 134 -33.60 25.56 -4.81
N CYS A 135 -32.41 25.49 -5.40
CA CYS A 135 -31.81 26.60 -6.11
C CYS A 135 -32.58 26.88 -7.42
N ARG A 136 -32.64 28.13 -7.83
CA ARG A 136 -33.36 28.58 -9.03
C ARG A 136 -32.51 28.37 -10.30
N LEU A 137 -32.11 27.12 -10.54
CA LEU A 137 -31.42 26.67 -11.75
C LEU A 137 -32.01 25.32 -12.19
N ARG A 138 -32.27 25.14 -13.48
CA ARG A 138 -32.73 23.85 -14.01
C ARG A 138 -31.54 22.99 -14.44
N PHE A 139 -31.43 21.79 -13.88
CA PHE A 139 -30.37 20.84 -14.19
C PHE A 139 -30.83 19.40 -13.88
N THR A 140 -30.16 18.44 -14.49
CA THR A 140 -30.38 17.00 -14.26
C THR A 140 -29.44 16.45 -13.19
N GLU A 141 -29.72 15.26 -12.68
CA GLU A 141 -28.84 14.56 -11.73
C GLU A 141 -27.46 14.27 -12.34
N ALA A 142 -27.40 13.91 -13.63
CA ALA A 142 -26.14 13.70 -14.34
C ALA A 142 -25.30 14.99 -14.42
N GLU A 143 -25.93 16.12 -14.72
CA GLU A 143 -25.26 17.43 -14.75
C GLU A 143 -24.73 17.82 -13.36
N PHE A 144 -25.52 17.62 -12.30
CA PHE A 144 -25.09 17.90 -10.94
C PHE A 144 -23.94 17.01 -10.51
N THR A 145 -24.02 15.71 -10.81
CA THR A 145 -22.96 14.73 -10.53
C THR A 145 -21.66 15.13 -11.23
N TRP A 146 -21.73 15.49 -12.51
CA TRP A 146 -20.61 16.01 -13.28
C TRP A 146 -19.98 17.23 -12.59
N ALA A 147 -20.80 18.23 -12.21
CA ALA A 147 -20.29 19.43 -11.57
C ALA A 147 -19.66 19.16 -10.20
N VAL A 148 -20.21 18.22 -9.42
CA VAL A 148 -19.61 17.76 -8.15
C VAL A 148 -18.26 17.08 -8.41
N GLN A 149 -18.14 16.26 -9.45
CA GLN A 149 -16.88 15.60 -9.82
C GLN A 149 -15.83 16.60 -10.31
N VAL A 150 -16.23 17.63 -11.09
CA VAL A 150 -15.37 18.78 -11.42
C VAL A 150 -14.86 19.44 -10.14
N VAL A 151 -15.75 19.77 -9.20
CA VAL A 151 -15.34 20.45 -7.96
C VAL A 151 -14.44 19.58 -7.09
N ARG A 152 -14.79 18.31 -6.86
CA ARG A 152 -14.04 17.45 -5.93
C ARG A 152 -12.66 17.06 -6.46
N SER A 153 -12.46 17.08 -7.77
CA SER A 153 -11.16 16.81 -8.40
C SER A 153 -10.28 18.05 -8.59
N ARG A 154 -10.82 19.27 -8.38
CA ARG A 154 -10.13 20.53 -8.76
C ARG A 154 -10.12 21.62 -7.70
N ALA A 155 -10.94 21.48 -6.66
CA ALA A 155 -11.07 22.51 -5.64
C ALA A 155 -9.98 22.40 -4.57
N PHE A 156 -9.42 23.53 -4.16
CA PHE A 156 -8.57 23.66 -2.98
C PHE A 156 -9.26 24.52 -1.91
N SER A 157 -8.70 24.52 -0.71
CA SER A 157 -9.24 25.31 0.40
C SER A 157 -8.15 25.92 1.26
N GLY A 158 -8.39 27.13 1.74
CA GLY A 158 -7.50 27.87 2.64
C GLY A 158 -8.27 28.61 3.74
N PRO A 159 -7.57 29.22 4.69
CA PRO A 159 -8.19 30.14 5.65
C PRO A 159 -8.90 31.27 4.90
N TYR A 160 -9.95 31.83 5.49
CA TYR A 160 -10.59 33.02 4.94
C TYR A 160 -9.93 34.28 5.52
N GLU A 161 -9.23 35.06 4.69
CA GLU A 161 -8.42 36.22 5.10
C GLU A 161 -9.22 37.55 5.19
N GLY A 162 -10.55 37.49 5.16
CA GLY A 162 -11.40 38.68 5.20
C GLY A 162 -11.59 39.35 3.84
N ARG A 163 -12.04 40.62 3.86
CA ARG A 163 -12.23 41.45 2.66
C ARG A 163 -10.88 41.96 2.15
N ASN A 164 -10.65 41.98 0.84
CA ASN A 164 -9.38 42.41 0.24
C ASN A 164 -9.10 43.92 0.42
N ALA A 165 -7.86 44.34 0.10
CA ALA A 165 -7.42 45.73 0.27
C ALA A 165 -8.27 46.75 -0.51
N GLN A 166 -8.73 46.39 -1.72
CA GLN A 166 -9.54 47.26 -2.58
C GLN A 166 -10.94 47.46 -2.00
N ASP A 167 -11.56 46.39 -1.51
CA ASP A 167 -12.85 46.44 -0.81
C ASP A 167 -12.75 47.26 0.47
N ARG A 168 -11.66 47.11 1.23
CA ARG A 168 -11.40 47.95 2.42
C ARG A 168 -11.29 49.42 2.06
N LEU A 169 -10.52 49.77 1.03
CA LEU A 169 -10.41 51.14 0.53
C LEU A 169 -11.78 51.68 0.09
N GLY A 170 -12.57 50.88 -0.62
CA GLY A 170 -13.93 51.22 -1.03
C GLY A 170 -14.84 51.49 0.17
N GLN A 171 -14.79 50.67 1.22
CA GLN A 171 -15.55 50.88 2.45
C GLN A 171 -15.12 52.13 3.22
N LEU A 172 -13.82 52.38 3.31
CA LEU A 172 -13.30 53.59 3.96
C LEU A 172 -13.71 54.84 3.18
N ALA A 173 -13.64 54.80 1.84
CA ALA A 173 -14.11 55.88 0.98
C ALA A 173 -15.63 56.10 1.12
N PHE A 174 -16.42 55.03 1.16
CA PHE A 174 -17.87 55.11 1.37
C PHE A 174 -18.22 55.67 2.76
N THR A 175 -17.49 55.24 3.79
CA THR A 175 -17.64 55.76 5.16
C THR A 175 -17.32 57.25 5.21
N ALA A 176 -16.23 57.68 4.56
CA ALA A 176 -15.86 59.09 4.45
C ALA A 176 -16.92 59.89 3.67
N ALA A 177 -17.48 59.33 2.59
CA ALA A 177 -18.54 59.95 1.81
C ALA A 177 -19.84 60.11 2.63
N LEU A 178 -20.26 59.08 3.37
CA LEU A 178 -21.42 59.16 4.29
C LEU A 178 -21.20 60.19 5.39
N ALA A 179 -20.00 60.22 5.96
CA ALA A 179 -19.63 61.20 6.98
C ALA A 179 -19.71 62.64 6.43
N GLY A 180 -19.16 62.88 5.23
CA GLY A 180 -19.26 64.16 4.54
C GLY A 180 -20.71 64.55 4.19
N ALA A 181 -21.50 63.60 3.69
CA ALA A 181 -22.91 63.82 3.36
C ALA A 181 -23.75 64.17 4.60
N GLY A 182 -23.53 63.48 5.73
CA GLY A 182 -24.24 63.75 6.99
C GLY A 182 -23.94 65.13 7.57
N VAL A 183 -22.71 65.63 7.41
CA VAL A 183 -22.34 67.00 7.77
C VAL A 183 -22.97 68.01 6.80
N ALA A 184 -22.86 67.75 5.49
CA ALA A 184 -23.39 68.64 4.46
C ALA A 184 -24.93 68.77 4.51
N SER A 185 -25.63 67.72 4.92
CA SER A 185 -27.09 67.73 5.08
C SER A 185 -27.55 68.27 6.43
N GLY A 186 -26.62 68.61 7.34
CA GLY A 186 -26.92 69.03 8.72
C GLY A 186 -27.50 67.93 9.61
N ALA A 187 -27.48 66.67 9.16
CA ALA A 187 -28.01 65.54 9.93
C ALA A 187 -27.06 65.12 11.07
N LEU A 188 -25.77 65.41 10.94
CA LEU A 188 -24.74 65.12 11.93
C LEU A 188 -23.82 66.33 12.14
N SER A 189 -23.34 66.52 13.38
CA SER A 189 -22.26 67.47 13.63
C SER A 189 -20.95 66.95 13.04
N LEU A 190 -20.00 67.87 12.76
CA LEU A 190 -18.66 67.50 12.29
C LEU A 190 -17.98 66.52 13.25
N GLU A 191 -18.10 66.77 14.56
CA GLU A 191 -17.52 65.92 15.59
C GLU A 191 -18.15 64.52 15.63
N ALA A 192 -19.48 64.42 15.59
CA ALA A 192 -20.17 63.13 15.55
C ALA A 192 -19.83 62.33 14.28
N SER A 193 -19.72 63.02 13.15
CA SER A 193 -19.39 62.42 11.86
C SER A 193 -17.94 61.91 11.80
N LEU A 194 -16.98 62.70 12.29
CA LEU A 194 -15.57 62.29 12.37
C LEU A 194 -15.36 61.14 13.36
N ASN A 195 -16.02 61.18 14.52
CA ASN A 195 -15.95 60.09 15.50
C ASN A 195 -16.55 58.79 14.95
N GLY A 196 -17.69 58.87 14.25
CA GLY A 196 -18.30 57.71 13.58
C GLY A 196 -17.42 57.14 12.46
N ALA A 197 -16.83 58.00 11.63
CA ALA A 197 -15.93 57.58 10.57
C ALA A 197 -14.63 56.94 11.11
N LEU A 198 -14.05 57.52 12.16
CA LEU A 198 -12.87 56.98 12.83
C LEU A 198 -13.17 55.64 13.50
N ALA A 199 -14.31 55.53 14.19
CA ALA A 199 -14.74 54.28 14.81
C ALA A 199 -14.94 53.18 13.76
N ALA A 200 -15.58 53.48 12.62
CA ALA A 200 -15.72 52.53 11.51
C ALA A 200 -14.36 52.17 10.89
N ALA A 201 -13.48 53.13 10.67
CA ALA A 201 -12.16 52.91 10.09
C ALA A 201 -11.26 52.03 10.97
N LEU A 202 -11.41 52.10 12.30
CA LEU A 202 -10.71 51.24 13.26
C LEU A 202 -11.41 49.88 13.43
N ALA A 203 -12.74 49.85 13.39
CA ALA A 203 -13.51 48.62 13.56
C ALA A 203 -13.37 47.64 12.38
N ILE A 204 -13.28 48.14 11.13
CA ILE A 204 -13.15 47.30 9.93
C ILE A 204 -11.90 46.38 9.98
N PRO A 205 -10.66 46.89 10.15
CA PRO A 205 -9.48 46.03 10.21
C PRO A 205 -9.46 45.17 11.48
N LEU A 206 -9.99 45.67 12.60
CA LEU A 206 -10.10 44.91 13.84
C LEU A 206 -11.06 43.71 13.69
N GLN A 207 -12.21 43.92 13.05
CA GLN A 207 -13.18 42.86 12.79
C GLN A 207 -12.61 41.80 11.84
N ASP A 208 -11.93 42.22 10.77
CA ASP A 208 -11.27 41.29 9.85
C ASP A 208 -10.13 40.50 10.53
N PHE A 209 -9.32 41.15 11.38
CA PHE A 209 -8.27 40.49 12.14
C PHE A 209 -8.84 39.49 13.15
N LEU A 210 -9.87 39.88 13.89
CA LEU A 210 -10.54 39.00 14.84
C LEU A 210 -11.20 37.82 14.12
N VAL A 211 -11.87 38.03 12.99
CA VAL A 211 -12.44 36.94 12.17
C VAL A 211 -11.32 36.04 11.62
N GLY A 212 -10.23 36.60 11.12
CA GLY A 212 -9.10 35.83 10.59
C GLY A 212 -8.39 34.96 11.66
N GLN A 213 -8.26 35.45 12.90
CA GLN A 213 -7.59 34.71 13.99
C GLN A 213 -8.52 33.77 14.77
N THR A 214 -9.83 34.02 14.81
CA THR A 214 -10.76 33.25 15.65
C THR A 214 -11.74 32.39 14.87
N SER A 215 -11.88 32.60 13.56
CA SER A 215 -12.90 31.90 12.78
C SER A 215 -12.38 30.60 12.18
N LYS A 216 -13.17 29.53 12.32
CA LYS A 216 -12.99 28.26 11.58
C LYS A 216 -13.44 28.38 10.11
N LEU A 217 -13.53 29.60 9.56
CA LEU A 217 -14.04 29.84 8.22
C LEU A 217 -13.00 29.45 7.18
N LYS A 218 -13.39 28.56 6.28
CA LYS A 218 -12.56 28.17 5.14
C LYS A 218 -13.14 28.77 3.86
N ARG A 219 -12.25 29.23 2.99
CA ARG A 219 -12.56 29.51 1.59
C ARG A 219 -12.31 28.24 0.78
N HIS A 220 -13.28 27.85 -0.03
CA HIS A 220 -13.16 26.77 -1.00
C HIS A 220 -13.20 27.37 -2.40
N VAL A 221 -12.29 26.95 -3.26
CA VAL A 221 -12.04 27.61 -4.54
C VAL A 221 -11.86 26.58 -5.64
N VAL A 222 -12.56 26.77 -6.76
CA VAL A 222 -12.17 26.21 -8.06
C VAL A 222 -11.55 27.35 -8.85
N CYS A 223 -10.26 27.23 -9.16
CA CYS A 223 -9.48 28.27 -9.80
C CYS A 223 -9.07 27.80 -11.21
N PRO A 224 -9.74 28.29 -12.27
CA PRO A 224 -9.34 28.03 -13.65
C PRO A 224 -7.85 28.30 -13.84
N VAL A 225 -7.21 27.53 -14.72
CA VAL A 225 -5.76 27.54 -14.99
C VAL A 225 -4.96 26.78 -13.93
N VAL A 226 -5.16 27.08 -12.64
CA VAL A 226 -4.47 26.34 -11.56
C VAL A 226 -4.84 24.85 -11.57
N ASP A 227 -6.09 24.55 -11.92
CA ASP A 227 -6.65 23.20 -11.98
C ASP A 227 -6.17 22.32 -13.16
N TYR A 228 -5.22 22.81 -13.96
CA TYR A 228 -4.50 22.00 -14.96
C TYR A 228 -3.17 21.45 -14.46
N LEU A 229 -2.67 21.90 -13.32
CA LEU A 229 -1.46 21.34 -12.73
C LEU A 229 -1.78 19.96 -12.17
N ASN A 230 -1.03 18.95 -12.60
CA ASN A 230 -1.19 17.58 -12.13
C ASN A 230 -0.59 17.41 -10.72
N HIS A 231 -0.93 16.29 -10.10
CA HIS A 231 -0.45 15.94 -8.77
C HIS A 231 0.88 15.20 -8.82
N ASP A 232 1.77 15.57 -7.91
CA ASP A 232 2.89 14.75 -7.47
C ASP A 232 3.01 14.85 -5.94
N SER A 233 3.11 13.72 -5.24
CA SER A 233 3.28 13.69 -3.78
C SER A 233 4.60 14.30 -3.30
N ASP A 234 5.64 14.30 -4.13
CA ASP A 234 6.96 14.84 -3.83
C ASP A 234 7.10 16.33 -4.22
N ALA A 235 6.13 16.88 -4.96
CA ALA A 235 6.14 18.29 -5.31
C ALA A 235 6.03 19.16 -4.06
N ILE A 236 6.87 20.19 -3.99
CA ILE A 236 6.79 21.24 -2.97
C ILE A 236 6.16 22.45 -3.65
N SER A 237 4.90 22.74 -3.30
CA SER A 237 4.13 23.82 -3.91
C SER A 237 3.25 24.52 -2.88
N ASP A 238 3.05 25.82 -3.07
CA ASP A 238 2.13 26.63 -2.28
C ASP A 238 1.09 27.30 -3.19
N ILE A 239 -0.18 27.18 -2.82
CA ILE A 239 -1.30 27.89 -3.46
C ILE A 239 -1.90 28.80 -2.42
N ALA A 240 -1.55 30.07 -2.51
CA ALA A 240 -1.95 31.07 -1.53
C ALA A 240 -2.87 32.12 -2.14
N TYR A 241 -3.77 32.65 -1.32
CA TYR A 241 -4.49 33.86 -1.65
C TYR A 241 -3.64 35.09 -1.26
N GLU A 242 -3.27 35.88 -2.25
CA GLU A 242 -2.50 37.10 -2.07
C GLU A 242 -3.45 38.29 -1.84
N TYR A 243 -3.48 38.75 -0.60
CA TYR A 243 -4.46 39.71 -0.11
C TYR A 243 -4.43 41.07 -0.84
N PHE A 244 -3.25 41.61 -1.15
CA PHE A 244 -3.09 42.93 -1.77
C PHE A 244 -3.38 42.89 -3.28
N GLY A 245 -2.90 41.85 -3.97
CA GLY A 245 -3.20 41.59 -5.37
C GLY A 245 -4.62 41.11 -5.65
N ASN A 246 -5.37 40.66 -4.63
CA ASN A 246 -6.69 40.04 -4.78
C ASN A 246 -6.65 38.90 -5.81
N ALA A 247 -5.71 37.98 -5.63
CA ALA A 247 -5.40 36.92 -6.58
C ALA A 247 -4.96 35.63 -5.87
N PHE A 248 -5.15 34.50 -6.53
CA PHE A 248 -4.55 33.22 -6.15
C PHE A 248 -3.21 33.08 -6.85
N VAL A 249 -2.16 32.77 -6.10
CA VAL A 249 -0.80 32.65 -6.60
C VAL A 249 -0.32 31.23 -6.35
N VAL A 250 0.21 30.60 -7.39
CA VAL A 250 0.88 29.30 -7.30
C VAL A 250 2.38 29.53 -7.29
N ARG A 251 3.04 28.97 -6.29
CA ARG A 251 4.50 28.90 -6.19
C ARG A 251 4.92 27.45 -6.16
N VAL A 252 6.00 27.15 -6.85
CA VAL A 252 6.63 25.83 -6.83
C VAL A 252 8.07 25.97 -6.37
N ASN A 253 8.53 25.00 -5.61
CA ASN A 253 9.85 24.95 -5.05
C ASN A 253 10.59 23.81 -5.75
N GLY A 254 11.27 24.16 -6.84
CA GLY A 254 11.98 23.25 -7.72
C GLY A 254 12.58 23.99 -8.90
N THR A 255 13.53 23.35 -9.60
CA THR A 255 14.09 23.86 -10.85
C THR A 255 13.59 23.01 -12.00
N PHE A 256 12.86 23.62 -12.92
CA PHE A 256 12.29 22.93 -14.09
C PHE A 256 13.05 23.29 -15.36
N GLN A 257 13.24 22.32 -16.25
CA GLN A 257 13.76 22.54 -17.60
C GLN A 257 12.64 22.89 -18.58
N ASP A 258 13.01 23.48 -19.72
CA ASP A 258 12.04 23.73 -20.80
C ASP A 258 11.40 22.41 -21.27
N GLY A 259 10.07 22.40 -21.34
CA GLY A 259 9.25 21.23 -21.65
C GLY A 259 8.93 20.30 -20.46
N GLU A 260 9.58 20.44 -19.32
CA GLU A 260 9.35 19.60 -18.14
C GLU A 260 7.98 19.89 -17.52
N GLU A 261 7.25 18.83 -17.11
CA GLU A 261 5.96 18.98 -16.44
C GLU A 261 6.12 19.65 -15.08
N VAL A 262 5.23 20.59 -14.77
CA VAL A 262 5.15 21.27 -13.49
C VAL A 262 3.96 20.71 -12.71
N CYS A 263 4.26 19.90 -11.69
CA CYS A 263 3.27 19.33 -10.79
C CYS A 263 3.13 20.16 -9.50
N ILE A 264 2.00 19.97 -8.82
CA ILE A 264 1.73 20.50 -7.48
C ILE A 264 1.33 19.37 -6.53
N ASN A 265 1.43 19.65 -5.24
CA ASN A 265 0.92 18.75 -4.22
C ASN A 265 -0.53 19.09 -3.89
N TYR A 266 -1.46 18.17 -4.14
CA TYR A 266 -2.90 18.33 -3.83
C TYR A 266 -3.21 18.23 -2.31
N GLY A 267 -2.19 17.97 -1.49
CA GLY A 267 -2.19 18.05 -0.03
C GLY A 267 -1.19 17.06 0.58
N GLU A 268 -0.47 17.52 1.60
CA GLU A 268 0.69 16.86 2.21
C GLU A 268 0.48 15.41 2.71
N LYS A 269 -0.76 14.89 2.74
CA LYS A 269 -1.10 13.57 3.31
C LYS A 269 -2.19 12.83 2.53
N ARG A 270 -2.24 12.99 1.20
CA ARG A 270 -3.22 12.27 0.35
C ARG A 270 -2.76 10.83 0.13
N SER A 271 -3.50 9.87 0.68
CA SER A 271 -3.31 8.45 0.34
C SER A 271 -4.00 8.09 -0.97
N ASN A 272 -3.65 6.94 -1.53
CA ASN A 272 -4.29 6.44 -2.75
C ASN A 272 -5.81 6.23 -2.59
N ASP A 273 -6.33 6.06 -1.37
CA ASP A 273 -7.78 6.06 -1.11
C ASP A 273 -8.42 7.38 -1.58
N THR A 274 -7.79 8.50 -1.23
CA THR A 274 -8.31 9.83 -1.54
C THR A 274 -8.08 10.20 -3.00
N LEU A 275 -6.90 9.86 -3.53
CA LEU A 275 -6.54 10.10 -4.94
C LEU A 275 -7.51 9.35 -5.86
N LEU A 276 -7.72 8.06 -5.61
CA LEU A 276 -8.67 7.28 -6.40
C LEU A 276 -10.10 7.78 -6.22
N GLN A 277 -10.55 7.99 -4.99
CA GLN A 277 -11.95 8.33 -4.68
C GLN A 277 -12.41 9.67 -5.29
N PHE A 278 -11.54 10.69 -5.33
CA PHE A 278 -11.94 12.03 -5.77
C PHE A 278 -11.29 12.50 -7.06
N TYR A 279 -10.15 11.95 -7.43
CA TYR A 279 -9.39 12.39 -8.61
C TYR A 279 -9.31 11.32 -9.70
N GLY A 280 -9.63 10.05 -9.38
CA GLY A 280 -9.70 8.98 -10.39
C GLY A 280 -8.32 8.47 -10.84
N PHE A 281 -7.30 8.55 -9.99
CA PHE A 281 -5.99 7.98 -10.29
C PHE A 281 -5.33 7.36 -9.05
N VAL A 282 -4.31 6.53 -9.27
CA VAL A 282 -3.50 5.88 -8.23
C VAL A 282 -2.04 6.20 -8.51
N GLU A 283 -1.37 6.76 -7.51
CA GLU A 283 0.06 7.07 -7.57
C GLU A 283 0.87 5.85 -7.12
N ARG A 284 1.91 5.53 -7.91
CA ARG A 284 2.82 4.43 -7.60
C ARG A 284 3.77 4.83 -6.49
N ASP A 285 3.97 3.91 -5.56
CA ASP A 285 4.92 4.08 -4.45
C ASP A 285 4.68 5.33 -3.59
N ASN A 286 3.42 5.80 -3.55
CA ASN A 286 3.01 6.94 -2.76
C ASN A 286 3.39 6.75 -1.28
N ALA A 287 4.30 7.60 -0.80
CA ALA A 287 4.82 7.55 0.57
C ALA A 287 3.74 7.81 1.63
N ASN A 288 2.67 8.51 1.27
CA ASN A 288 1.53 8.83 2.13
C ASN A 288 0.42 7.78 2.07
N ASP A 289 0.61 6.69 1.33
CA ASP A 289 -0.38 5.63 1.24
C ASP A 289 -0.53 4.87 2.56
N ALA A 290 -1.74 4.39 2.82
CA ALA A 290 -2.08 3.72 4.06
C ALA A 290 -3.15 2.64 3.87
N TYR A 291 -3.25 1.73 4.83
CA TYR A 291 -4.23 0.67 4.85
C TYR A 291 -5.03 0.70 6.16
N THR A 292 -6.34 0.87 6.07
CA THR A 292 -7.21 0.80 7.25
C THR A 292 -7.69 -0.63 7.48
N VAL A 293 -7.43 -1.17 8.67
CA VAL A 293 -7.86 -2.51 9.08
C VAL A 293 -8.53 -2.47 10.43
N ASP A 294 -9.55 -3.29 10.63
CA ASP A 294 -10.07 -3.58 11.96
C ASP A 294 -9.18 -4.65 12.62
N LEU A 295 -8.40 -4.25 13.63
CA LEU A 295 -7.49 -5.16 14.31
C LEU A 295 -8.23 -6.19 15.18
N LEU A 296 -9.34 -5.83 15.82
CA LEU A 296 -10.04 -6.73 16.75
C LEU A 296 -10.58 -7.97 16.05
N ARG A 297 -11.02 -7.81 14.79
CA ARG A 297 -11.38 -8.91 13.89
C ARG A 297 -10.35 -10.04 13.84
N HIS A 298 -9.07 -9.72 14.00
CA HIS A 298 -7.96 -10.65 13.82
C HIS A 298 -7.39 -11.18 15.14
N LEU A 299 -7.81 -10.60 16.27
CA LEU A 299 -7.22 -10.86 17.59
C LEU A 299 -8.21 -11.52 18.55
N ASP A 300 -9.52 -11.24 18.41
CA ASP A 300 -10.55 -11.73 19.33
C ASP A 300 -11.86 -11.98 18.57
N GLU A 301 -12.13 -13.24 18.24
CA GLU A 301 -13.33 -13.67 17.54
C GLU A 301 -14.62 -13.36 18.32
N GLU A 302 -14.59 -13.37 19.67
CA GLU A 302 -15.75 -13.06 20.50
C GLU A 302 -16.03 -11.56 20.57
N ALA A 303 -15.00 -10.71 20.68
CA ALA A 303 -15.16 -9.26 20.64
C ALA A 303 -15.64 -8.80 19.25
N ALA A 304 -15.11 -9.39 18.19
CA ALA A 304 -15.56 -9.17 16.82
C ALA A 304 -17.04 -9.56 16.65
N ALA A 305 -17.47 -10.70 17.21
CA ALA A 305 -18.87 -11.14 17.19
C ALA A 305 -19.82 -10.21 17.97
N LYS A 306 -19.32 -9.47 18.96
CA LYS A 306 -20.08 -8.46 19.73
C LYS A 306 -20.12 -7.09 19.04
N GLY A 307 -19.55 -6.95 17.84
CA GLY A 307 -19.55 -5.71 17.06
C GLY A 307 -18.58 -4.64 17.57
N GLN A 308 -17.59 -5.02 18.38
CA GLN A 308 -16.50 -4.11 18.75
C GLN A 308 -15.49 -4.06 17.59
N ALA A 309 -15.10 -2.85 17.18
CA ALA A 309 -14.12 -2.64 16.11
C ALA A 309 -13.02 -1.69 16.58
N LEU A 310 -11.78 -2.01 16.21
CA LEU A 310 -10.63 -1.13 16.37
C LEU A 310 -10.05 -0.88 14.98
N GLU A 311 -10.64 0.08 14.27
CA GLU A 311 -10.07 0.56 13.01
C GLU A 311 -8.73 1.25 13.28
N VAL A 312 -7.69 0.75 12.63
CA VAL A 312 -6.31 1.25 12.72
C VAL A 312 -5.82 1.58 11.32
N ARG A 313 -5.16 2.72 11.15
CA ARG A 313 -4.55 3.13 9.88
C ARG A 313 -3.09 2.73 9.87
N LEU A 314 -2.73 1.80 9.00
CA LEU A 314 -1.39 1.29 8.82
C LEU A 314 -0.67 2.02 7.68
N SER A 315 0.52 2.53 7.94
CA SER A 315 1.46 3.03 6.95
C SER A 315 2.56 1.99 6.69
N ARG A 316 3.47 2.26 5.75
CA ARG A 316 4.67 1.42 5.51
C ARG A 316 5.54 1.26 6.77
N THR A 317 5.44 2.19 7.73
CA THR A 317 6.20 2.18 9.00
C THR A 317 5.36 1.78 10.22
N GLY A 318 4.16 1.24 10.03
CA GLY A 318 3.30 0.82 11.15
C GLY A 318 2.03 1.65 11.33
N PRO A 319 1.27 1.39 12.41
CA PRO A 319 0.03 2.08 12.73
C PRO A 319 0.23 3.56 13.07
N ASP A 320 -0.83 4.36 12.90
CA ASP A 320 -0.87 5.72 13.41
C ASP A 320 -0.81 5.76 14.95
N ASP A 321 -0.18 6.80 15.49
CA ASP A 321 0.10 6.94 16.92
C ASP A 321 -1.19 6.85 17.78
N GLU A 322 -2.27 7.50 17.35
CA GLU A 322 -3.54 7.52 18.09
C GLU A 322 -4.14 6.12 18.21
N SER A 323 -4.20 5.38 17.12
CA SER A 323 -4.74 4.03 17.10
C SER A 323 -3.84 3.03 17.82
N PHE A 324 -2.51 3.23 17.75
CA PHE A 324 -1.54 2.39 18.45
C PHE A 324 -1.64 2.56 19.96
N GLU A 325 -1.75 3.80 20.47
CA GLU A 325 -1.97 4.06 21.90
C GLU A 325 -3.28 3.45 22.41
N ARG A 326 -4.34 3.48 21.60
CA ARG A 326 -5.60 2.80 21.94
C ARG A 326 -5.42 1.29 22.03
N LEU A 327 -4.67 0.69 21.12
CA LEU A 327 -4.34 -0.75 21.18
C LEU A 327 -3.53 -1.08 22.43
N LEU A 328 -2.52 -0.28 22.78
CA LEU A 328 -1.73 -0.46 24.00
C LEU A 328 -2.58 -0.37 25.25
N SER A 329 -3.48 0.62 25.32
CA SER A 329 -4.38 0.81 26.45
C SER A 329 -5.34 -0.38 26.62
N LEU A 330 -5.83 -0.94 25.52
CA LEU A 330 -6.67 -2.15 25.53
C LEU A 330 -5.89 -3.35 26.05
N LEU A 331 -4.66 -3.57 25.57
CA LEU A 331 -3.81 -4.67 26.01
C LEU A 331 -3.37 -4.54 27.48
N ALA A 332 -3.18 -3.31 27.98
CA ALA A 332 -2.80 -3.03 29.36
C ALA A 332 -3.96 -3.18 30.37
N GLY A 333 -5.20 -3.37 29.91
CA GLY A 333 -6.35 -3.61 30.79
C GLY A 333 -6.62 -2.50 31.83
N GLY A 334 -6.26 -1.25 31.51
CA GLY A 334 -6.39 -0.10 32.41
C GLY A 334 -5.14 0.25 33.24
N GLY A 335 -4.04 -0.50 33.10
CA GLY A 335 -2.71 -0.17 33.60
C GLY A 335 -1.91 0.74 32.66
N THR A 336 -0.71 1.17 33.10
CA THR A 336 0.25 1.87 32.24
C THR A 336 0.94 0.85 31.32
N PRO A 337 0.92 0.99 29.98
CA PRO A 337 1.54 0.03 29.08
C PRO A 337 3.05 -0.09 29.31
N GLY A 338 3.57 -1.32 29.32
CA GLY A 338 4.99 -1.61 29.39
C GLY A 338 5.54 -2.19 28.07
N ALA A 339 6.81 -2.57 28.08
CA ALA A 339 7.49 -3.15 26.92
C ALA A 339 6.86 -4.47 26.42
N SER A 340 6.18 -5.19 27.31
CA SER A 340 5.45 -6.42 26.98
C SER A 340 4.21 -6.11 26.13
N GLU A 341 3.41 -5.13 26.55
CA GLU A 341 2.22 -4.67 25.84
C GLU A 341 2.58 -4.07 24.48
N GLU A 342 3.68 -3.32 24.40
CA GLU A 342 4.20 -2.80 23.13
C GLU A 342 4.61 -3.93 22.17
N THR A 343 5.29 -4.95 22.67
CA THR A 343 5.65 -6.13 21.86
C THR A 343 4.41 -6.88 21.37
N MET A 344 3.39 -7.03 22.22
CA MET A 344 2.11 -7.65 21.87
C MET A 344 1.33 -6.84 20.83
N ALA A 345 1.34 -5.51 20.95
CA ALA A 345 0.72 -4.60 19.99
C ALA A 345 1.36 -4.72 18.60
N TRP A 346 2.70 -4.73 18.52
CA TRP A 346 3.40 -4.94 17.25
C TRP A 346 3.17 -6.34 16.66
N LYS A 347 3.08 -7.38 17.50
CA LYS A 347 2.69 -8.73 17.03
C LYS A 347 1.28 -8.74 16.45
N ALA A 348 0.35 -8.07 17.11
CA ALA A 348 -1.03 -7.95 16.66
C ALA A 348 -1.12 -7.26 15.29
N VAL A 349 -0.36 -6.18 15.07
CA VAL A 349 -0.25 -5.51 13.77
C VAL A 349 0.30 -6.45 12.70
N SER A 350 1.37 -7.20 12.99
CA SER A 350 1.94 -8.16 12.03
C SER A 350 0.95 -9.26 11.62
N ILE A 351 0.25 -9.85 12.60
CA ILE A 351 -0.78 -10.88 12.36
C ILE A 351 -1.92 -10.33 11.49
N ALA A 352 -2.37 -9.11 11.78
CA ALA A 352 -3.42 -8.47 10.98
C ALA A 352 -2.97 -8.23 9.54
N CYS A 353 -1.75 -7.72 9.32
CA CYS A 353 -1.20 -7.54 7.98
C CYS A 353 -1.17 -8.86 7.20
N GLU A 354 -0.69 -9.94 7.84
CA GLU A 354 -0.65 -11.27 7.24
C GLU A 354 -2.06 -11.77 6.85
N ALA A 355 -3.04 -11.61 7.73
CA ALA A 355 -4.42 -12.01 7.48
C ALA A 355 -5.13 -11.19 6.38
N GLU A 356 -4.77 -9.91 6.20
CA GLU A 356 -5.20 -9.13 5.04
C GLU A 356 -4.55 -9.63 3.75
N LEU A 357 -3.23 -9.86 3.75
CA LEU A 357 -2.48 -10.34 2.59
C LEU A 357 -3.00 -11.70 2.10
N GLN A 358 -3.30 -12.63 3.00
CA GLN A 358 -3.80 -13.96 2.65
C GLN A 358 -5.20 -13.97 2.00
N ARG A 359 -6.01 -12.96 2.28
CA ARG A 359 -7.36 -12.84 1.70
C ARG A 359 -7.37 -12.09 0.38
N ARG A 360 -6.29 -11.39 0.08
CA ARG A 360 -6.10 -10.70 -1.19
C ARG A 360 -5.62 -11.70 -2.23
N SER A 361 -6.09 -11.51 -3.43
CA SER A 361 -5.44 -12.06 -4.60
C SER A 361 -4.13 -11.32 -4.86
N ALA A 362 -3.18 -11.93 -5.58
CA ALA A 362 -1.92 -11.26 -5.92
C ALA A 362 -2.21 -10.01 -6.79
N GLY A 363 -2.18 -8.84 -6.17
CA GLY A 363 -2.58 -7.56 -6.78
C GLY A 363 -1.60 -7.16 -7.87
N GLU A 364 -0.31 -7.30 -7.62
CA GLU A 364 0.75 -7.06 -8.62
C GLU A 364 0.63 -7.99 -9.82
N ALA A 365 0.30 -9.27 -9.60
CA ALA A 365 0.09 -10.22 -10.69
C ALA A 365 -1.11 -9.80 -11.57
N ARG A 366 -2.20 -9.33 -10.95
CA ARG A 366 -3.34 -8.76 -11.68
C ARG A 366 -3.02 -7.46 -12.38
N GLU A 367 -2.19 -6.58 -11.81
CA GLU A 367 -1.73 -5.36 -12.50
C GLU A 367 -0.94 -5.73 -13.75
N LEU A 368 -0.04 -6.71 -13.65
CA LEU A 368 0.74 -7.24 -14.77
C LEU A 368 -0.14 -7.93 -15.81
N GLU A 369 -1.14 -8.72 -15.40
CA GLU A 369 -2.11 -9.36 -16.31
C GLU A 369 -3.03 -8.35 -16.99
N SER A 370 -3.42 -7.29 -16.28
CA SER A 370 -4.27 -6.22 -16.80
C SER A 370 -3.52 -5.18 -17.62
N ALA A 371 -2.23 -5.42 -17.94
CA ALA A 371 -1.32 -4.54 -18.67
C ALA A 371 -2.03 -3.72 -19.77
N GLY A 372 -2.49 -2.53 -19.40
CA GLY A 372 -3.40 -1.74 -20.23
C GLY A 372 -4.04 -0.56 -19.49
N THR A 373 -4.87 0.18 -20.22
CA THR A 373 -5.64 1.34 -19.75
C THR A 373 -7.08 0.95 -19.39
N GLY A 374 -7.65 1.49 -18.32
CA GLY A 374 -9.08 1.36 -18.01
C GLY A 374 -9.37 1.10 -16.52
N ILE A 375 -10.66 1.03 -16.18
CA ILE A 375 -11.15 0.90 -14.79
C ILE A 375 -10.55 -0.31 -14.08
N ARG A 376 -10.50 -1.48 -14.74
CA ARG A 376 -9.98 -2.71 -14.12
C ARG A 376 -8.47 -2.66 -13.86
N ALA A 377 -7.70 -2.06 -14.76
CA ALA A 377 -6.26 -1.85 -14.55
C ALA A 377 -6.00 -0.84 -13.41
N LEU A 378 -6.83 0.20 -13.32
CA LEU A 378 -6.77 1.17 -12.22
C LEU A 378 -7.11 0.52 -10.86
N ALA A 379 -8.13 -0.34 -10.82
CA ALA A 379 -8.50 -1.10 -9.63
C ALA A 379 -7.38 -2.09 -9.22
N ALA A 380 -6.80 -2.80 -10.19
CA ALA A 380 -5.68 -3.73 -9.95
C ALA A 380 -4.45 -2.99 -9.38
N ARG A 381 -4.12 -1.81 -9.94
CA ARG A 381 -3.04 -0.97 -9.40
C ARG A 381 -3.32 -0.51 -7.97
N PHE A 382 -4.55 -0.06 -7.69
CA PHE A 382 -4.93 0.30 -6.33
C PHE A 382 -4.70 -0.88 -5.38
N ALA A 383 -5.15 -2.08 -5.75
CA ALA A 383 -4.97 -3.29 -4.95
C ALA A 383 -3.49 -3.61 -4.73
N ALA A 384 -2.65 -3.49 -5.75
CA ALA A 384 -1.20 -3.70 -5.68
C ALA A 384 -0.51 -2.70 -4.73
N GLU A 385 -0.81 -1.40 -4.81
CA GLU A 385 -0.23 -0.40 -3.90
C GLU A 385 -0.62 -0.66 -2.43
N LYS A 386 -1.88 -1.09 -2.19
CA LYS A 386 -2.31 -1.52 -0.85
C LYS A 386 -1.57 -2.76 -0.35
N GLU A 387 -1.28 -3.71 -1.24
CA GLU A 387 -0.47 -4.90 -0.92
C GLU A 387 0.95 -4.51 -0.48
N LYS A 388 1.60 -3.58 -1.19
CA LYS A 388 2.93 -3.05 -0.82
C LYS A 388 2.93 -2.41 0.57
N VAL A 389 1.90 -1.62 0.91
CA VAL A 389 1.76 -1.02 2.25
C VAL A 389 1.72 -2.10 3.33
N LEU A 390 0.91 -3.14 3.14
CA LEU A 390 0.78 -4.25 4.11
C LEU A 390 2.08 -5.04 4.26
N LEU A 391 2.78 -5.34 3.15
CA LEU A 391 4.07 -6.03 3.17
C LEU A 391 5.13 -5.25 3.96
N ALA A 392 5.25 -3.94 3.69
CA ALA A 392 6.18 -3.05 4.40
C ALA A 392 5.82 -2.91 5.89
N CYS A 393 4.53 -2.70 6.19
CA CYS A 393 4.04 -2.58 7.57
C CYS A 393 4.31 -3.87 8.37
N ARG A 394 4.07 -5.05 7.79
CA ARG A 394 4.36 -6.35 8.42
C ARG A 394 5.85 -6.46 8.74
N ALA A 395 6.72 -6.16 7.78
CA ALA A 395 8.17 -6.19 7.98
C ALA A 395 8.63 -5.21 9.07
N HIS A 396 8.04 -4.01 9.12
CA HIS A 396 8.33 -3.04 10.19
C HIS A 396 7.87 -3.57 11.55
N ALA A 397 6.65 -4.08 11.66
CA ALA A 397 6.10 -4.61 12.91
C ALA A 397 6.94 -5.79 13.44
N GLU A 398 7.35 -6.71 12.56
CA GLU A 398 8.26 -7.81 12.90
C GLU A 398 9.63 -7.34 13.42
N SER A 399 10.12 -6.18 12.95
CA SER A 399 11.38 -5.60 13.43
C SER A 399 11.25 -5.03 14.86
N ARG A 400 10.06 -4.54 15.23
CA ARG A 400 9.76 -3.94 16.53
C ARG A 400 9.54 -4.95 17.64
N CYS A 401 9.19 -6.18 17.32
CA CYS A 401 9.02 -7.25 18.31
C CYS A 401 10.35 -7.84 18.85
N ARG A 402 11.50 -7.18 18.63
CA ARG A 402 12.84 -7.72 18.92
C ARG A 402 13.55 -6.96 20.06
N PRO A 403 14.26 -7.63 20.99
CA PRO A 403 15.07 -6.94 22.02
C PRO A 403 16.31 -6.24 21.44
N ALA A 404 16.67 -5.07 21.99
CA ALA A 404 17.77 -4.21 21.51
C ALA A 404 19.20 -4.81 21.58
N THR A 405 19.40 -5.97 22.21
CA THR A 405 20.69 -6.69 22.26
C THR A 405 20.75 -7.89 21.31
N ALA A 406 19.66 -8.18 20.60
CA ALA A 406 19.58 -9.29 19.66
C ALA A 406 19.83 -8.79 18.23
N SER A 407 21.11 -8.73 17.84
CA SER A 407 21.41 -8.77 16.40
C SER A 407 20.87 -10.10 15.83
N PRO A 408 20.11 -10.11 14.73
CA PRO A 408 19.24 -11.24 14.39
C PRO A 408 19.96 -12.47 13.82
N LEU A 409 19.50 -13.69 14.20
CA LEU A 409 19.51 -14.87 13.30
C LEU A 409 18.59 -14.69 12.09
N SER A 410 17.76 -13.65 12.07
CA SER A 410 16.81 -13.39 10.98
C SER A 410 17.47 -12.97 9.66
N LEU A 411 18.80 -12.90 9.59
CA LEU A 411 19.53 -12.78 8.32
C LEU A 411 19.83 -14.14 7.69
N LEU A 412 19.68 -15.25 8.42
CA LEU A 412 19.90 -16.59 7.88
C LEU A 412 18.66 -17.16 7.16
N SER A 413 17.45 -16.66 7.46
CA SER A 413 16.20 -17.12 6.82
C SER A 413 15.53 -16.11 5.88
N ARG A 414 16.09 -14.90 5.72
CA ARG A 414 15.57 -13.83 4.86
C ARG A 414 16.65 -13.17 3.99
N ALA A 415 17.55 -13.97 3.45
CA ALA A 415 18.28 -13.57 2.26
C ALA A 415 17.28 -13.39 1.11
N THR A 416 16.91 -12.15 0.83
CA THR A 416 16.56 -11.75 -0.53
C THR A 416 17.87 -11.76 -1.31
N LEU A 417 18.43 -12.96 -1.57
CA LEU A 417 19.59 -13.14 -2.44
C LEU A 417 19.08 -13.85 -3.69
N LEU A 418 19.21 -13.16 -4.81
CA LEU A 418 19.24 -13.75 -6.15
C LEU A 418 20.07 -15.06 -6.07
N PRO A 419 19.53 -16.22 -6.46
CA PRO A 419 20.21 -17.49 -6.26
C PRO A 419 21.34 -17.63 -7.29
N SER A 420 22.58 -17.43 -6.86
CA SER A 420 23.72 -17.99 -7.58
C SER A 420 23.82 -19.47 -7.21
N PHE A 421 23.10 -20.31 -7.94
CA PHE A 421 23.36 -21.75 -7.94
C PHE A 421 24.84 -21.99 -8.22
N GLN A 422 25.51 -22.75 -7.35
CA GLN A 422 26.93 -23.03 -7.48
C GLN A 422 27.14 -24.37 -8.19
N ASP A 423 28.26 -24.52 -8.89
CA ASP A 423 28.67 -25.80 -9.46
C ASP A 423 28.74 -26.85 -8.34
N ALA A 424 28.16 -28.03 -8.53
CA ALA A 424 28.22 -29.10 -7.54
C ALA A 424 29.65 -29.45 -7.16
N GLU A 425 30.62 -29.31 -8.08
CA GLU A 425 32.04 -29.57 -7.82
C GLU A 425 32.61 -28.70 -6.69
N ALA A 426 32.06 -27.50 -6.45
CA ALA A 426 32.46 -26.62 -5.35
C ALA A 426 32.08 -27.19 -3.97
N TRP A 427 31.18 -28.17 -3.91
CA TRP A 427 30.63 -28.73 -2.67
C TRP A 427 31.18 -30.12 -2.34
N LYS A 428 32.23 -30.58 -3.01
CA LYS A 428 32.85 -31.90 -2.74
C LYS A 428 33.14 -32.10 -1.26
N HIS A 429 32.70 -33.24 -0.75
CA HIS A 429 32.87 -33.59 0.65
C HIS A 429 33.29 -35.06 0.78
N GLU A 430 34.33 -35.34 1.57
CA GLU A 430 34.90 -36.69 1.72
C GLU A 430 33.85 -37.72 2.16
N TRP A 431 33.02 -37.34 3.14
CA TRP A 431 31.86 -38.13 3.59
C TRP A 431 30.96 -38.64 2.46
N ALA A 432 30.68 -37.86 1.42
CA ALA A 432 29.79 -38.29 0.35
C ALA A 432 30.33 -39.55 -0.36
N SER A 433 31.66 -39.63 -0.49
CA SER A 433 32.34 -40.78 -1.10
C SER A 433 32.39 -42.02 -0.21
N SER A 434 32.25 -41.89 1.11
CA SER A 434 32.22 -43.03 2.02
C SER A 434 30.82 -43.64 2.12
N VAL A 435 29.76 -42.86 1.91
CA VAL A 435 28.36 -43.32 2.11
C VAL A 435 27.60 -43.67 0.83
N PHE A 436 28.07 -43.23 -0.34
CA PHE A 436 27.39 -43.47 -1.61
C PHE A 436 28.37 -44.08 -2.63
N GLN A 437 28.08 -45.30 -3.08
CA GLN A 437 28.94 -46.09 -3.96
C GLN A 437 28.31 -46.28 -5.35
N ALA A 438 29.07 -46.85 -6.29
CA ALA A 438 28.58 -47.13 -7.65
C ALA A 438 27.35 -48.06 -7.68
N ALA A 439 27.22 -48.95 -6.68
CA ALA A 439 26.04 -49.80 -6.52
C ALA A 439 24.79 -48.98 -6.17
N ASP A 440 24.93 -47.93 -5.35
CA ASP A 440 23.84 -47.02 -4.98
C ASP A 440 23.42 -46.17 -6.17
N LEU A 441 24.36 -45.74 -7.01
CA LEU A 441 24.03 -45.08 -8.29
C LEU A 441 23.23 -46.00 -9.21
N ALA A 442 23.60 -47.28 -9.29
CA ALA A 442 22.85 -48.26 -10.08
C ALA A 442 21.43 -48.46 -9.51
N ALA A 443 21.28 -48.50 -8.18
CA ALA A 443 19.98 -48.55 -7.52
C ALA A 443 19.14 -47.29 -7.79
N LEU A 444 19.73 -46.09 -7.63
CA LEU A 444 19.07 -44.81 -7.92
C LEU A 444 18.60 -44.73 -9.38
N ARG A 445 19.40 -45.21 -10.34
CA ARG A 445 19.00 -45.27 -11.76
C ARG A 445 17.86 -46.26 -11.99
N ARG A 446 17.91 -47.44 -11.37
CA ARG A 446 16.90 -48.49 -11.53
C ARG A 446 15.57 -48.10 -10.87
N GLU A 447 15.62 -47.70 -9.61
CA GLU A 447 14.45 -47.53 -8.73
C GLU A 447 13.97 -46.07 -8.65
N GLY A 448 14.81 -45.10 -9.02
CA GLY A 448 14.52 -43.67 -8.92
C GLY A 448 14.84 -43.07 -7.55
N PHE A 449 15.19 -43.90 -6.56
CA PHE A 449 15.61 -43.48 -5.23
C PHE A 449 16.60 -44.49 -4.62
N VAL A 450 17.30 -44.08 -3.57
CA VAL A 450 18.11 -44.95 -2.70
C VAL A 450 17.99 -44.49 -1.25
N ILE A 451 18.02 -45.43 -0.31
CA ILE A 451 17.96 -45.19 1.13
C ILE A 451 19.29 -45.65 1.72
N LEU A 452 19.97 -44.74 2.41
CA LEU A 452 21.26 -44.96 3.05
C LEU A 452 21.05 -44.93 4.58
N PRO A 453 20.77 -46.09 5.21
CA PRO A 453 20.62 -46.16 6.66
C PRO A 453 21.98 -45.99 7.34
N GLY A 454 22.03 -45.18 8.41
CA GLY A 454 23.28 -44.94 9.15
C GLY A 454 24.35 -44.23 8.33
N ALA A 455 23.95 -43.37 7.39
CA ALA A 455 24.86 -42.56 6.59
C ALA A 455 25.64 -41.55 7.45
N PHE A 456 25.11 -41.13 8.59
CA PHE A 456 25.83 -40.28 9.54
C PHE A 456 25.52 -40.69 10.98
N ASP A 457 26.39 -40.28 11.90
CA ASP A 457 26.30 -40.68 13.31
C ASP A 457 24.98 -40.22 13.95
N LYS A 458 24.39 -41.11 14.77
CA LYS A 458 23.16 -40.78 15.51
C LYS A 458 23.35 -39.61 16.47
N SER A 459 24.53 -39.43 17.06
CA SER A 459 24.82 -38.27 17.89
C SER A 459 24.69 -36.98 17.10
N LEU A 460 25.28 -36.91 15.90
CA LEU A 460 25.14 -35.74 15.03
C LEU A 460 23.67 -35.50 14.62
N ALA A 461 22.90 -36.58 14.40
CA ALA A 461 21.48 -36.47 14.12
C ALA A 461 20.69 -35.83 15.27
N PHE A 462 20.97 -36.25 16.50
CA PHE A 462 20.31 -35.73 17.70
C PHE A 462 20.77 -34.31 18.06
N ASP A 463 22.06 -34.01 17.93
CA ASP A 463 22.58 -32.65 18.11
C ASP A 463 21.91 -31.69 17.11
N ALA A 464 21.80 -32.08 15.83
CA ALA A 464 21.11 -31.30 14.80
C ALA A 464 19.59 -31.19 15.06
N LYS A 465 18.98 -32.21 15.69
CA LYS A 465 17.59 -32.18 16.11
C LYS A 465 17.36 -31.18 17.24
N GLU A 466 18.21 -31.22 18.29
CA GLU A 466 18.14 -30.27 19.40
C GLU A 466 18.32 -28.84 18.90
N GLU A 467 19.26 -28.63 17.98
CA GLU A 467 19.42 -27.33 17.31
C GLU A 467 18.17 -26.93 16.52
N CYS A 468 17.53 -27.84 15.78
CA CYS A 468 16.24 -27.57 15.10
C CYS A 468 15.12 -27.20 16.07
N GLU A 469 15.00 -27.90 17.19
CA GLU A 469 13.95 -27.69 18.19
C GLU A 469 14.18 -26.41 19.01
N ALA A 470 15.44 -25.99 19.18
CA ALA A 470 15.84 -24.75 19.82
C ALA A 470 15.58 -23.51 18.94
N LEU A 471 15.30 -23.68 17.65
CA LEU A 471 14.89 -22.58 16.78
C LEU A 471 13.50 -22.09 17.19
N ASP A 472 13.42 -20.82 17.55
CA ASP A 472 12.15 -20.21 17.96
C ASP A 472 11.12 -20.17 16.80
N GLY A 473 9.85 -19.92 17.15
CA GLY A 473 8.77 -19.84 16.16
C GLY A 473 8.90 -18.68 15.16
N SER A 474 9.86 -17.76 15.33
CA SER A 474 10.17 -16.68 14.40
C SER A 474 11.31 -17.03 13.42
N ALA A 475 12.12 -18.04 13.75
CA ALA A 475 13.16 -18.59 12.90
C ALA A 475 12.63 -19.62 11.88
N THR A 476 11.39 -20.10 12.06
CA THR A 476 10.73 -21.06 11.16
C THR A 476 9.43 -20.50 10.60
N THR A 477 9.15 -20.76 9.33
CA THR A 477 7.90 -20.38 8.67
C THR A 477 6.94 -21.56 8.66
N VAL A 478 5.70 -21.36 9.14
CA VAL A 478 4.63 -22.35 8.98
C VAL A 478 4.17 -22.35 7.53
N THR A 479 4.32 -23.49 6.87
CA THR A 479 3.98 -23.65 5.46
C THR A 479 2.48 -23.77 5.27
N THR A 480 1.91 -23.00 4.34
CA THR A 480 0.51 -23.10 3.91
C THR A 480 0.35 -23.86 2.59
N ASN A 481 1.45 -24.26 1.96
CA ASN A 481 1.44 -25.03 0.72
C ASN A 481 0.62 -26.30 0.85
N ARG A 482 -0.13 -26.62 -0.22
CA ARG A 482 -1.00 -27.80 -0.29
C ARG A 482 -0.27 -29.11 0.01
N CYS A 483 1.03 -29.19 -0.28
CA CYS A 483 1.81 -30.41 -0.16
C CYS A 483 2.36 -30.69 1.25
N ASN A 484 2.47 -29.71 2.13
CA ASN A 484 3.08 -29.85 3.47
C ASN A 484 2.51 -28.83 4.48
N ARG A 485 1.21 -28.56 4.39
CA ARG A 485 0.48 -27.59 5.22
C ARG A 485 0.72 -27.85 6.72
N GLY A 486 1.05 -26.81 7.48
CA GLY A 486 1.25 -26.88 8.94
C GLY A 486 2.64 -27.35 9.37
N SER A 487 3.51 -27.75 8.43
CA SER A 487 4.93 -27.95 8.71
C SER A 487 5.64 -26.61 8.95
N ARG A 488 6.67 -26.60 9.79
CA ARG A 488 7.55 -25.45 10.01
C ARG A 488 8.83 -25.66 9.22
N SER A 489 9.33 -24.65 8.52
CA SER A 489 10.60 -24.77 7.77
C SER A 489 11.47 -23.55 7.91
N ALA A 490 12.78 -23.73 7.78
CA ALA A 490 13.74 -22.63 7.68
C ALA A 490 14.83 -22.99 6.67
N TRP A 491 15.40 -21.98 6.03
CA TRP A 491 16.56 -22.14 5.15
C TRP A 491 17.83 -21.74 5.89
N LEU A 492 18.89 -22.51 5.72
CA LEU A 492 20.22 -22.28 6.28
C LEU A 492 21.18 -22.04 5.12
N ASP A 493 21.65 -20.80 4.94
CA ASP A 493 22.53 -20.41 3.84
C ASP A 493 24.02 -20.60 4.21
N PHE A 494 24.71 -21.41 3.41
CA PHE A 494 26.13 -21.74 3.53
C PHE A 494 26.99 -21.05 2.46
N GLY A 495 26.40 -20.31 1.53
CA GLY A 495 27.08 -19.74 0.37
C GLY A 495 27.91 -18.50 0.66
N GLU A 496 27.51 -17.72 1.67
CA GLU A 496 28.19 -16.50 2.09
C GLU A 496 29.12 -16.75 3.29
N PRO A 497 30.43 -16.42 3.21
CA PRO A 497 31.39 -16.70 4.28
C PRO A 497 31.02 -16.14 5.67
N ALA A 498 30.38 -14.97 5.70
CA ALA A 498 29.92 -14.34 6.94
C ALA A 498 28.74 -15.11 7.56
N GLY A 499 27.76 -15.53 6.74
CA GLY A 499 26.63 -16.34 7.19
C GLY A 499 27.05 -17.74 7.64
N LEU A 500 28.02 -18.34 6.94
CA LEU A 500 28.57 -19.64 7.30
C LEU A 500 29.26 -19.60 8.68
N THR A 501 30.07 -18.58 8.95
CA THR A 501 30.76 -18.42 10.24
C THR A 501 29.75 -18.28 11.39
N GLU A 502 28.65 -17.57 11.17
CA GLU A 502 27.57 -17.46 12.16
C GLU A 502 26.88 -18.81 12.39
N LEU A 503 26.54 -19.54 11.32
CA LEU A 503 25.94 -20.87 11.43
C LEU A 503 26.85 -21.86 12.15
N GLU A 504 28.14 -21.88 11.85
CA GLU A 504 29.12 -22.73 12.54
C GLU A 504 29.22 -22.42 14.03
N THR A 505 29.03 -21.15 14.41
CA THR A 505 29.07 -20.72 15.81
C THR A 505 27.80 -21.09 16.57
N ARG A 506 26.64 -20.98 15.92
CA ARG A 506 25.33 -21.02 16.59
C ARG A 506 24.57 -22.33 16.40
N LEU A 507 24.75 -22.96 15.25
CA LEU A 507 24.10 -24.21 14.83
C LEU A 507 25.18 -25.16 14.27
N PRO A 508 26.21 -25.51 15.06
CA PRO A 508 27.36 -26.28 14.58
C PRO A 508 26.97 -27.65 13.99
N ALA A 509 25.98 -28.35 14.55
CA ALA A 509 25.55 -29.65 14.05
C ALA A 509 24.80 -29.53 12.72
N LEU A 510 23.86 -28.57 12.60
CA LEU A 510 23.13 -28.30 11.36
C LEU A 510 24.03 -27.77 10.25
N SER A 511 24.98 -26.89 10.58
CA SER A 511 25.98 -26.38 9.63
C SER A 511 26.87 -27.50 9.09
N ARG A 512 27.34 -28.38 9.99
CA ARG A 512 28.11 -29.56 9.61
C ARG A 512 27.30 -30.50 8.71
N LEU A 513 26.08 -30.84 9.11
CA LEU A 513 25.23 -31.76 8.35
C LEU A 513 24.84 -31.20 6.98
N GLY A 514 24.45 -29.92 6.89
CA GLY A 514 24.08 -29.27 5.63
C GLY A 514 25.20 -29.33 4.58
N ARG A 515 26.44 -29.05 5.00
CA ARG A 515 27.62 -29.15 4.10
C ARG A 515 27.94 -30.58 3.70
N MET A 516 27.79 -31.54 4.61
CA MET A 516 27.93 -32.97 4.28
C MET A 516 26.94 -33.36 3.17
N LEU A 517 25.66 -33.01 3.32
CA LEU A 517 24.60 -33.33 2.35
C LEU A 517 24.80 -32.63 1.01
N ALA A 518 25.27 -31.38 1.01
CA ALA A 518 25.56 -30.62 -0.21
C ALA A 518 26.66 -31.26 -1.09
N GLY A 519 27.51 -32.13 -0.52
CA GLY A 519 28.53 -32.87 -1.27
C GLY A 519 28.02 -34.12 -2.01
N LEU A 520 26.81 -34.61 -1.70
CA LEU A 520 26.24 -35.77 -2.41
C LEU A 520 25.98 -35.50 -3.90
N PRO A 521 25.38 -34.36 -4.32
CA PRO A 521 25.24 -34.02 -5.73
C PRO A 521 26.56 -34.08 -6.50
N ALA A 522 27.65 -33.55 -5.94
CA ALA A 522 28.98 -33.56 -6.55
C ALA A 522 29.50 -34.99 -6.77
N HIS A 523 29.41 -35.81 -5.72
CA HIS A 523 29.87 -37.20 -5.78
C HIS A 523 29.03 -38.05 -6.73
N VAL A 524 27.71 -37.87 -6.73
CA VAL A 524 26.80 -38.55 -7.68
C VAL A 524 27.13 -38.16 -9.11
N HIS A 525 27.38 -36.87 -9.39
CA HIS A 525 27.81 -36.40 -10.70
C HIS A 525 29.15 -37.04 -11.12
N GLY A 526 30.14 -37.06 -10.21
CA GLY A 526 31.46 -37.66 -10.45
C GLY A 526 31.44 -39.17 -10.75
N LEU A 527 30.46 -39.91 -10.24
CA LEU A 527 30.20 -41.31 -10.59
C LEU A 527 29.46 -41.48 -11.94
N GLY A 528 29.22 -40.39 -12.67
CA GLY A 528 28.49 -40.36 -13.94
C GLY A 528 26.97 -40.24 -13.78
N GLY A 529 26.47 -39.77 -12.64
CA GLY A 529 25.04 -39.56 -12.39
C GLY A 529 24.45 -38.45 -13.26
N PHE A 530 23.22 -38.66 -13.75
CA PHE A 530 22.36 -37.71 -14.48
C PHE A 530 22.86 -37.12 -15.82
N GLY A 531 24.17 -37.13 -16.12
CA GLY A 531 24.73 -36.76 -17.43
C GLY A 531 24.68 -35.26 -17.78
N GLU A 532 24.03 -34.45 -16.95
CA GLU A 532 23.94 -32.98 -17.03
C GLU A 532 24.82 -32.37 -15.92
N GLU A 533 25.30 -31.15 -16.13
CA GLU A 533 25.98 -30.38 -15.07
C GLU A 533 25.00 -30.11 -13.92
N LEU A 534 25.33 -30.61 -12.73
CA LEU A 534 24.51 -30.40 -11.54
C LEU A 534 24.94 -29.11 -10.86
N LYS A 535 23.95 -28.30 -10.49
CA LYS A 535 24.17 -27.15 -9.61
C LYS A 535 23.50 -27.38 -8.27
N VAL A 536 24.14 -26.88 -7.22
CA VAL A 536 23.70 -26.99 -5.83
C VAL A 536 23.25 -25.61 -5.37
N HIS A 537 22.08 -25.57 -4.75
CA HIS A 537 21.67 -24.39 -4.01
C HIS A 537 22.52 -24.34 -2.73
N PRO A 538 23.21 -23.23 -2.43
CA PRO A 538 24.14 -23.17 -1.30
C PRO A 538 23.43 -23.08 0.05
N ALA A 539 22.19 -23.58 0.16
CA ALA A 539 21.40 -23.56 1.38
C ALA A 539 20.67 -24.89 1.58
N ALA A 540 20.48 -25.29 2.84
CA ALA A 540 19.65 -26.43 3.20
C ALA A 540 18.35 -25.97 3.86
N MET A 541 17.26 -26.65 3.54
CA MET A 541 15.99 -26.45 4.23
C MET A 541 15.88 -27.44 5.39
N ILE A 542 15.62 -26.94 6.59
CA ILE A 542 15.12 -27.74 7.70
C ILE A 542 13.59 -27.76 7.66
N ALA A 543 12.98 -28.89 7.98
CA ALA A 543 11.54 -29.03 8.05
C ALA A 543 11.14 -29.81 9.31
N VAL A 544 10.31 -29.20 10.13
CA VAL A 544 9.74 -29.76 11.36
C VAL A 544 8.25 -30.00 11.11
N TYR A 545 7.80 -31.23 11.36
CA TYR A 545 6.40 -31.64 11.22
C TYR A 545 5.82 -31.85 12.61
N PRO A 546 5.11 -30.85 13.18
CA PRO A 546 4.55 -31.00 14.52
C PRO A 546 3.42 -32.02 14.51
N GLU A 547 3.31 -32.78 15.60
CA GLU A 547 2.29 -33.80 15.78
C GLU A 547 0.89 -33.19 15.59
N GLN A 548 0.03 -33.85 14.80
CA GLN A 548 -1.38 -33.48 14.57
C GLN A 548 -1.61 -32.11 13.89
N ALA A 549 -0.56 -31.34 13.59
CA ALA A 549 -0.67 -30.00 12.99
C ALA A 549 -0.25 -29.96 11.50
N ALA A 550 0.56 -30.92 11.04
CA ALA A 550 1.07 -30.94 9.68
C ALA A 550 0.44 -32.05 8.81
N ALA A 551 -0.01 -31.68 7.62
CA ALA A 551 -0.48 -32.60 6.58
C ALA A 551 0.48 -32.59 5.39
N TYR A 552 0.99 -33.76 5.01
CA TYR A 552 1.86 -33.89 3.86
C TYR A 552 1.14 -34.66 2.75
N ALA A 553 0.79 -33.98 1.67
CA ALA A 553 0.03 -34.55 0.56
C ALA A 553 0.95 -35.13 -0.53
N LEU A 554 0.43 -36.08 -1.31
CA LEU A 554 1.17 -36.75 -2.37
C LEU A 554 1.58 -35.74 -3.46
N HIS A 555 2.88 -35.56 -3.70
CA HIS A 555 3.40 -34.65 -4.71
C HIS A 555 4.75 -35.10 -5.28
N LYS A 556 5.24 -34.40 -6.31
CA LYS A 556 6.64 -34.46 -6.75
C LYS A 556 7.38 -33.20 -6.31
N ASP A 557 8.66 -33.37 -6.03
CA ASP A 557 9.57 -32.25 -5.75
C ASP A 557 10.07 -31.54 -7.03
N SER A 558 9.71 -32.04 -8.21
CA SER A 558 10.01 -31.40 -9.49
C SER A 558 8.85 -30.50 -9.94
N TYR A 559 9.15 -29.23 -10.20
CA TYR A 559 8.28 -28.34 -10.95
C TYR A 559 8.22 -28.76 -12.43
N ALA A 560 7.05 -28.69 -13.09
CA ALA A 560 6.95 -28.96 -14.51
C ALA A 560 7.78 -27.95 -15.33
N PRO A 561 8.13 -28.23 -16.59
CA PRO A 561 8.85 -27.26 -17.44
C PRO A 561 8.07 -25.94 -17.63
N SER A 562 6.74 -25.97 -17.54
CA SER A 562 5.86 -24.78 -17.50
C SER A 562 5.86 -24.06 -16.16
N ASP A 563 6.28 -24.76 -15.10
CA ASP A 563 6.34 -24.30 -13.71
C ASP A 563 7.79 -24.01 -13.29
N ASN A 564 8.68 -23.81 -14.27
CA ASN A 564 10.03 -23.30 -14.00
C ASN A 564 9.91 -22.13 -13.01
N ASP A 565 10.75 -22.14 -11.98
CA ASP A 565 10.86 -21.00 -11.08
C ASP A 565 11.12 -19.75 -11.94
N PRO A 566 10.19 -18.77 -11.97
CA PRO A 566 10.31 -17.60 -12.84
C PRO A 566 11.58 -16.79 -12.57
N ALA A 567 12.16 -16.92 -11.38
CA ALA A 567 13.38 -16.23 -10.98
C ALA A 567 14.66 -16.94 -11.46
N THR A 568 14.63 -18.25 -11.77
CA THR A 568 15.86 -19.05 -11.98
C THR A 568 15.86 -19.94 -13.21
N GLY A 569 14.69 -20.27 -13.77
CA GLY A 569 14.56 -21.17 -14.92
C GLY A 569 14.98 -22.63 -14.66
N ALA A 570 15.20 -23.03 -13.41
CA ALA A 570 15.74 -24.33 -13.05
C ALA A 570 14.66 -25.32 -12.57
N THR A 571 14.78 -26.60 -12.96
CA THR A 571 13.96 -27.70 -12.43
C THR A 571 14.76 -28.54 -11.44
N ARG A 572 14.22 -28.84 -10.26
CA ARG A 572 14.88 -29.72 -9.27
C ARG A 572 15.09 -31.12 -9.84
N ARG A 573 16.34 -31.59 -9.87
CA ARG A 573 16.73 -32.90 -10.43
C ARG A 573 16.91 -33.99 -9.37
N LEU A 574 17.59 -33.65 -8.29
CA LEU A 574 17.94 -34.57 -7.20
C LEU A 574 17.47 -33.94 -5.88
N THR A 575 16.69 -34.68 -5.10
CA THR A 575 16.39 -34.34 -3.70
C THR A 575 17.24 -35.21 -2.79
N VAL A 576 17.81 -34.60 -1.75
CA VAL A 576 18.53 -35.27 -0.66
C VAL A 576 17.81 -34.94 0.65
N LEU A 577 17.34 -35.94 1.38
CA LEU A 577 16.70 -35.80 2.68
C LEU A 577 17.54 -36.50 3.75
N ALA A 578 17.63 -35.91 4.94
CA ALA A 578 18.26 -36.52 6.10
C ALA A 578 17.28 -36.54 7.28
N TYR A 579 17.20 -37.67 7.97
CA TYR A 579 16.34 -37.83 9.13
C TYR A 579 17.10 -37.67 10.44
N LEU A 580 16.52 -36.89 11.34
CA LEU A 580 17.11 -36.51 12.63
C LEU A 580 16.45 -37.22 13.83
N ASN A 581 15.26 -37.79 13.65
CA ASN A 581 14.42 -38.28 14.75
C ASN A 581 14.69 -39.74 15.12
N ASP A 582 14.54 -40.08 16.39
CA ASP A 582 14.31 -41.47 16.79
C ASP A 582 12.81 -41.75 16.64
N TRP A 583 12.45 -42.59 15.69
CA TRP A 583 11.07 -42.75 15.22
C TRP A 583 10.50 -44.11 15.60
N HIS A 584 9.24 -44.10 16.01
CA HIS A 584 8.43 -45.29 16.28
C HIS A 584 7.20 -45.32 15.38
N ASP A 585 6.70 -46.52 15.09
CA ASP A 585 5.49 -46.70 14.30
C ASP A 585 4.33 -45.89 14.89
N GLY A 586 3.67 -45.10 14.05
CA GLY A 586 2.57 -44.19 14.42
C GLY A 586 2.95 -42.75 14.75
N TYR A 587 4.25 -42.38 14.86
CA TYR A 587 4.67 -41.00 15.22
C TYR A 587 4.57 -39.99 14.05
N GLY A 588 4.15 -40.43 12.87
CA GLY A 588 4.12 -39.61 11.66
C GLY A 588 5.53 -39.33 11.10
N GLY A 589 5.61 -38.72 9.91
CA GLY A 589 6.89 -38.42 9.24
C GLY A 589 7.50 -39.60 8.47
N GLU A 590 6.77 -40.72 8.35
CA GLU A 590 7.14 -41.81 7.45
C GLU A 590 6.97 -41.34 6.00
N LEU A 591 8.01 -41.47 5.18
CA LEU A 591 7.93 -41.09 3.77
C LEU A 591 7.50 -42.29 2.93
N ARG A 592 6.35 -42.18 2.29
CA ARG A 592 5.89 -43.12 1.28
C ARG A 592 6.29 -42.66 -0.11
N ILE A 593 7.19 -43.42 -0.72
CA ILE A 593 7.69 -43.21 -2.06
C ILE A 593 6.89 -44.07 -3.04
N HIS A 594 6.27 -43.43 -4.02
CA HIS A 594 5.58 -44.08 -5.14
C HIS A 594 6.43 -44.02 -6.41
N SER A 595 6.65 -45.18 -7.02
CA SER A 595 7.25 -45.24 -8.35
C SER A 595 6.18 -44.92 -9.41
N GLY A 596 6.46 -44.02 -10.34
CA GLY A 596 5.56 -43.77 -11.46
C GLY A 596 5.93 -42.52 -12.24
N GLY A 597 6.10 -42.68 -13.57
CA GLY A 597 6.53 -41.63 -14.49
C GLY A 597 5.71 -40.35 -14.37
N GLU A 598 4.66 -40.17 -15.17
CA GLU A 598 3.81 -38.97 -15.07
C GLU A 598 2.77 -39.04 -13.95
N ARG A 599 2.41 -40.24 -13.47
CA ARG A 599 1.42 -40.45 -12.40
C ARG A 599 1.89 -41.52 -11.41
N PRO A 600 1.57 -41.40 -10.11
CA PRO A 600 1.96 -42.38 -9.11
C PRO A 600 1.14 -43.68 -9.26
N ASP A 601 1.80 -44.84 -9.17
CA ASP A 601 1.09 -46.12 -9.02
C ASP A 601 0.74 -46.32 -7.53
N PRO A 602 -0.57 -46.32 -7.16
CA PRO A 602 -0.97 -46.46 -5.76
C PRO A 602 -0.67 -47.85 -5.18
N ARG A 603 -0.39 -48.86 -6.03
CA ARG A 603 -0.08 -50.24 -5.62
C ARG A 603 1.42 -50.50 -5.47
N ARG A 604 2.26 -49.61 -6.00
CA ARG A 604 3.72 -49.73 -5.94
C ARG A 604 4.30 -48.58 -5.14
N TYR A 605 4.43 -48.81 -3.85
CA TYR A 605 5.05 -47.88 -2.94
C TYR A 605 6.08 -48.56 -2.04
N ARG A 606 7.01 -47.77 -1.53
CA ARG A 606 7.93 -48.16 -0.46
C ARG A 606 7.86 -47.12 0.65
N ASN A 607 7.68 -47.59 1.86
CA ASN A 607 7.76 -46.74 3.05
C ASN A 607 9.21 -46.61 3.50
N VAL A 608 9.59 -45.42 3.94
CA VAL A 608 10.88 -45.10 4.52
C VAL A 608 10.68 -44.60 5.93
N GLU A 609 11.18 -45.38 6.88
CA GLU A 609 11.16 -45.04 8.30
C GLU A 609 12.15 -43.88 8.56
N PRO A 610 11.75 -42.78 9.21
CA PRO A 610 12.57 -41.59 9.40
C PRO A 610 13.54 -41.76 10.59
N LYS A 611 14.40 -42.78 10.52
CA LYS A 611 15.37 -43.11 11.57
C LYS A 611 16.57 -42.17 11.54
N ALA A 612 16.98 -41.68 12.70
CA ALA A 612 18.17 -40.85 12.90
C ALA A 612 19.40 -41.43 12.19
N GLY A 613 20.07 -40.58 11.40
CA GLY A 613 21.23 -40.97 10.60
C GLY A 613 20.90 -41.53 9.22
N THR A 614 19.62 -41.62 8.84
CA THR A 614 19.21 -42.10 7.51
C THR A 614 19.19 -40.97 6.49
N VAL A 615 19.78 -41.20 5.33
CA VAL A 615 19.71 -40.29 4.17
C VAL A 615 18.91 -40.95 3.06
N VAL A 616 18.04 -40.19 2.40
CA VAL A 616 17.27 -40.63 1.24
C VAL A 616 17.62 -39.74 0.06
N LEU A 617 18.01 -40.33 -1.05
CA LEU A 617 18.23 -39.62 -2.31
C LEU A 617 17.20 -40.08 -3.32
N PHE A 618 16.58 -39.17 -4.04
CA PHE A 618 15.69 -39.53 -5.15
C PHE A 618 15.71 -38.53 -6.30
N ASP A 619 15.48 -39.07 -7.49
CA ASP A 619 15.27 -38.30 -8.71
C ASP A 619 13.90 -37.65 -8.64
N SER A 620 13.87 -36.34 -8.37
CA SER A 620 12.66 -35.56 -8.14
C SER A 620 11.70 -35.60 -9.34
N ARG A 621 12.19 -35.88 -10.56
CA ARG A 621 11.35 -36.00 -11.76
C ARG A 621 10.60 -37.34 -11.83
N ARG A 622 11.08 -38.39 -11.14
CA ARG A 622 10.57 -39.77 -11.25
C ARG A 622 9.76 -40.23 -10.05
N ILE A 623 9.90 -39.56 -8.92
CA ILE A 623 9.38 -40.01 -7.64
C ILE A 623 8.25 -39.10 -7.16
N TRP A 624 7.15 -39.73 -6.79
CA TRP A 624 6.07 -39.12 -6.02
C TRP A 624 6.22 -39.51 -4.55
N GLN A 625 5.98 -38.57 -3.65
CA GLN A 625 6.14 -38.80 -2.21
C GLN A 625 4.98 -38.24 -1.40
N LEU A 626 4.66 -38.94 -0.31
CA LEU A 626 3.62 -38.62 0.67
C LEU A 626 4.20 -38.84 2.07
N GLY A 627 3.86 -37.99 3.03
CA GLY A 627 4.20 -38.17 4.45
C GLY A 627 3.03 -38.81 5.15
N ARG A 628 3.31 -39.82 5.97
CA ARG A 628 2.32 -40.58 6.72
C ARG A 628 2.51 -40.39 8.21
#